data_AF-A0A161JKZ8-F1
#
_entry.id   AF-A0A161JKZ8-F1
#
_cell.length_a   1.000
_cell.length_b   1.000
_cell.length_c   1.000
_cell.angle_alpha   90.00
_cell.angle_beta   90.00
_cell.angle_gamma   90.00
#
_symmetry.space_group_name_H-M   'P 1'
#
loop_
_entity.id
_entity.type
_entity.pdbx_description
1 polymer ?
#
loop_
_entity_poly.entity_id
_entity_poly.type
_entity_poly.pdbx_seq_one_letter_code
_entity_poly.pdbx_strand_id
1 'polypeptide(L)'
;MGDEGIVGGEQVDDLTKLYKTDPSIEHYVRLRREKPGARIEVAVIGGLESMFYMREEFERYGIDPDLLGGILDADPEAVSEVSLRLMEKMIEARQMDGAGQTHLIRRGMAIPDRLIDWVISCSLDAMSWNDELEVPRDLIVLIRERLGGPKPQYEQEREVRHKKSSAEILAGQLKAKGITPTFRLLGQYLNVAPSTVKRWFAPGELEEASDRWATFYDENGQMLPLNRVGR
;
A
#
# COMPACT_ATOMS: atom_id res chain seq x y z
N MET A 1 22.75 -41.80 -6.36
CA MET A 1 22.67 -42.06 -4.92
C MET A 1 21.88 -40.89 -4.38
N GLY A 2 20.56 -41.07 -4.31
CA GLY A 2 19.61 -40.02 -4.00
C GLY A 2 19.51 -39.85 -2.50
N ASP A 3 19.54 -38.60 -2.06
CA ASP A 3 19.18 -38.24 -0.71
C ASP A 3 17.73 -37.74 -0.78
N GLU A 4 16.79 -38.68 -0.67
CA GLU A 4 15.38 -38.37 -0.47
C GLU A 4 15.24 -37.85 0.95
N GLY A 5 15.38 -36.53 1.10
CA GLY A 5 15.09 -35.82 2.34
C GLY A 5 13.60 -35.96 2.66
N ILE A 6 13.26 -36.97 3.45
CA ILE A 6 11.94 -37.16 4.05
C ILE A 6 11.84 -36.17 5.22
N VAL A 7 11.02 -35.13 5.04
CA VAL A 7 10.44 -34.38 6.16
C VAL A 7 8.97 -34.76 6.23
N GLY A 8 8.64 -35.72 7.11
CA GLY A 8 7.26 -36.02 7.48
C GLY A 8 6.37 -36.66 6.40
N GLY A 9 6.78 -37.79 5.81
CA GLY A 9 5.84 -38.79 5.26
C GLY A 9 4.98 -38.44 4.04
N GLU A 10 5.08 -37.24 3.46
CA GLU A 10 4.40 -36.87 2.21
C GLU A 10 5.40 -36.65 1.07
N GLN A 11 5.05 -37.14 -0.12
CA GLN A 11 5.86 -37.00 -1.33
C GLN A 11 5.91 -35.50 -1.71
N VAL A 12 7.07 -34.85 -1.50
CA VAL A 12 7.25 -33.45 -1.90
C VAL A 12 7.15 -33.37 -3.42
N ASP A 13 6.16 -32.62 -3.88
CA ASP A 13 5.85 -32.49 -5.30
C ASP A 13 6.99 -31.86 -6.12
N ASP A 14 7.13 -32.27 -7.38
CA ASP A 14 8.18 -31.76 -8.28
C ASP A 14 8.09 -30.25 -8.49
N LEU A 15 6.88 -29.65 -8.49
CA LEU A 15 6.73 -28.20 -8.58
C LEU A 15 7.13 -27.48 -7.28
N THR A 16 6.97 -28.14 -6.13
CA THR A 16 7.42 -27.60 -4.84
C THR A 16 8.94 -27.59 -4.77
N LYS A 17 9.59 -28.68 -5.22
CA LYS A 17 11.05 -28.74 -5.35
C LYS A 17 11.57 -27.67 -6.31
N LEU A 18 10.93 -27.53 -7.48
CA LEU A 18 11.31 -26.54 -8.48
C LEU A 18 11.28 -25.12 -7.92
N TYR A 19 10.19 -24.74 -7.25
CA TYR A 19 10.09 -23.42 -6.61
C TYR A 19 11.15 -23.23 -5.52
N LYS A 20 11.44 -24.24 -4.70
CA LYS A 20 12.46 -24.15 -3.66
C LYS A 20 13.88 -23.97 -4.22
N THR A 21 14.18 -24.57 -5.37
CA THR A 21 15.49 -24.42 -6.02
C THR A 21 15.63 -23.16 -6.87
N ASP A 22 14.52 -22.67 -7.43
CA ASP A 22 14.48 -21.49 -8.30
C ASP A 22 13.20 -20.67 -8.00
N PRO A 23 13.23 -19.85 -6.94
CA PRO A 23 12.06 -19.11 -6.50
C PRO A 23 11.76 -17.96 -7.46
N SER A 24 10.81 -18.18 -8.36
CA SER A 24 10.26 -17.18 -9.27
C SER A 24 8.76 -17.04 -9.11
N ILE A 25 8.21 -15.90 -9.52
CA ILE A 25 6.76 -15.68 -9.50
C ILE A 25 6.05 -16.63 -10.47
N GLU A 26 6.68 -16.99 -11.59
CA GLU A 26 6.18 -17.93 -12.57
C GLU A 26 6.06 -19.33 -11.97
N HIS A 27 7.09 -19.80 -11.26
CA HIS A 27 7.08 -21.10 -10.57
C HIS A 27 6.05 -21.12 -9.45
N TYR A 28 5.96 -20.05 -8.64
CA TYR A 28 4.97 -19.95 -7.58
C TYR A 28 3.53 -20.01 -8.11
N VAL A 29 3.22 -19.20 -9.14
CA VAL A 29 1.89 -19.16 -9.75
C VAL A 29 1.53 -20.52 -10.34
N ARG A 30 2.47 -21.16 -11.06
CA ARG A 30 2.25 -22.48 -11.64
C ARG A 30 1.92 -23.52 -10.56
N LEU A 31 2.74 -23.61 -9.51
CA LEU A 31 2.51 -24.51 -8.39
C LEU A 31 1.14 -24.26 -7.73
N ARG A 32 0.79 -23.01 -7.42
CA ARG A 32 -0.49 -22.69 -6.75
C ARG A 32 -1.71 -22.92 -7.61
N ARG A 33 -1.60 -22.82 -8.94
CA ARG A 33 -2.71 -23.10 -9.87
C ARG A 33 -2.91 -24.59 -10.11
N GLU A 34 -1.82 -25.35 -10.24
CA GLU A 34 -1.88 -26.80 -10.47
C GLU A 34 -2.13 -27.58 -9.18
N LYS A 35 -1.60 -27.10 -8.03
CA LYS A 35 -1.66 -27.77 -6.73
C LYS A 35 -1.93 -26.76 -5.59
N PRO A 36 -3.15 -26.24 -5.46
CA PRO A 36 -3.46 -25.19 -4.48
C PRO A 36 -3.21 -25.60 -3.03
N GLY A 37 -3.39 -26.88 -2.69
CA GLY A 37 -3.16 -27.41 -1.34
C GLY A 37 -1.73 -27.89 -1.06
N ALA A 38 -0.80 -27.76 -2.01
CA ALA A 38 0.58 -28.19 -1.77
C ALA A 38 1.21 -27.37 -0.65
N ARG A 39 1.82 -28.06 0.32
CA ARG A 39 2.67 -27.43 1.32
C ARG A 39 3.90 -26.86 0.63
N ILE A 40 4.21 -25.62 0.93
CA ILE A 40 5.33 -24.89 0.35
C ILE A 40 5.92 -23.98 1.42
N GLU A 41 7.24 -23.93 1.46
CA GLU A 41 7.99 -22.93 2.19
C GLU A 41 8.36 -21.83 1.19
N VAL A 42 8.02 -20.57 1.51
CA VAL A 42 8.26 -19.42 0.61
C VAL A 42 9.41 -18.53 1.08
N ALA A 43 10.05 -18.88 2.20
CA ALA A 43 11.19 -18.17 2.74
C ALA A 43 12.40 -18.27 1.79
N VAL A 44 12.95 -17.13 1.40
CA VAL A 44 14.10 -17.00 0.48
C VAL A 44 15.17 -16.06 1.01
N ILE A 45 14.86 -15.26 2.03
CA ILE A 45 15.72 -14.27 2.70
C ILE A 45 15.77 -14.57 4.20
N GLY A 46 16.88 -14.24 4.85
CA GLY A 46 16.99 -14.34 6.31
C GLY A 46 17.50 -15.69 6.82
N GLY A 47 18.49 -16.28 6.15
CA GLY A 47 19.19 -17.44 6.73
C GLY A 47 20.04 -17.04 7.95
N LEU A 48 20.51 -18.03 8.72
CA LEU A 48 21.44 -17.81 9.84
C LEU A 48 22.67 -16.95 9.43
N GLU A 49 23.10 -17.09 8.18
CA GLU A 49 24.20 -16.32 7.59
C GLU A 49 23.97 -14.80 7.65
N SER A 50 22.71 -14.36 7.58
CA SER A 50 22.32 -12.95 7.69
C SER A 50 22.75 -12.31 8.99
N MET A 51 22.82 -13.07 10.11
CA MET A 51 23.30 -12.53 11.38
C MET A 51 24.76 -12.07 11.33
N PHE A 52 25.58 -12.64 10.45
CA PHE A 52 27.00 -12.29 10.37
C PHE A 52 27.24 -11.03 9.54
N TYR A 53 26.55 -10.86 8.40
CA TYR A 53 26.80 -9.71 7.52
C TYR A 53 25.89 -8.51 7.79
N MET A 54 24.75 -8.68 8.48
CA MET A 54 23.83 -7.57 8.77
C MET A 54 24.10 -6.85 10.08
N ARG A 55 24.86 -7.46 11.00
CA ARG A 55 25.17 -6.87 12.30
C ARG A 55 25.79 -5.48 12.17
N GLU A 56 26.84 -5.35 11.35
CA GLU A 56 27.51 -4.06 11.11
C GLU A 56 26.58 -3.02 10.47
N GLU A 57 25.68 -3.46 9.59
CA GLU A 57 24.75 -2.56 8.91
C GLU A 57 23.65 -2.07 9.88
N PHE A 58 23.20 -2.91 10.82
CA PHE A 58 22.29 -2.50 11.90
C PHE A 58 22.96 -1.48 12.84
N GLU A 59 24.17 -1.78 13.31
CA GLU A 59 24.97 -0.88 14.18
C GLU A 59 25.17 0.49 13.53
N ARG A 60 25.50 0.49 12.22
CA ARG A 60 25.72 1.71 11.44
C ARG A 60 24.55 2.68 11.47
N TYR A 61 23.32 2.19 11.55
CA TYR A 61 22.11 3.02 11.60
C TYR A 61 21.49 3.11 13.00
N GLY A 62 22.23 2.67 14.04
CA GLY A 62 21.79 2.77 15.45
C GLY A 62 20.64 1.81 15.79
N ILE A 63 20.53 0.70 15.06
CA ILE A 63 19.59 -0.38 15.36
C ILE A 63 20.36 -1.44 16.14
N ASP A 64 19.77 -1.91 17.24
CA ASP A 64 20.37 -2.96 18.06
C ASP A 64 20.50 -4.25 17.23
N PRO A 65 21.72 -4.77 16.99
CA PRO A 65 21.91 -5.98 16.20
C PRO A 65 21.33 -7.24 16.83
N ASP A 66 21.09 -7.24 18.13
CA ASP A 66 20.51 -8.40 18.80
C ASP A 66 19.03 -8.59 18.41
N LEU A 67 18.39 -7.56 17.85
CA LEU A 67 17.07 -7.67 17.20
C LEU A 67 17.10 -8.59 15.97
N LEU A 68 18.26 -8.84 15.34
CA LEU A 68 18.36 -9.74 14.19
C LEU A 68 17.89 -11.15 14.54
N GLY A 69 18.24 -11.66 15.72
CA GLY A 69 17.81 -12.99 16.15
C GLY A 69 16.28 -13.06 16.26
N GLY A 70 15.67 -12.06 16.90
CA GLY A 70 14.22 -11.99 17.02
C GLY A 70 13.50 -11.87 15.66
N ILE A 71 14.06 -11.12 14.70
CA ILE A 71 13.50 -11.07 13.33
C ILE A 71 13.51 -12.47 12.69
N LEU A 72 14.62 -13.21 12.80
CA LEU A 72 14.77 -14.55 12.21
C LEU A 72 13.89 -15.62 12.88
N ASP A 73 13.62 -15.44 14.17
CA ASP A 73 12.74 -16.32 14.96
C ASP A 73 11.26 -15.88 14.90
N ALA A 74 10.94 -14.87 14.09
CA ALA A 74 9.60 -14.27 13.98
C ALA A 74 9.03 -13.75 15.33
N ASP A 75 9.90 -13.28 16.22
CA ASP A 75 9.51 -12.66 17.48
C ASP A 75 8.76 -11.34 17.22
N PRO A 76 7.47 -11.24 17.58
CA PRO A 76 6.66 -10.06 17.31
C PRO A 76 7.19 -8.80 18.02
N GLU A 77 7.85 -8.92 19.18
CA GLU A 77 8.41 -7.78 19.90
C GLU A 77 9.62 -7.21 19.14
N ALA A 78 10.55 -8.07 18.72
CA ALA A 78 11.70 -7.66 17.93
C ALA A 78 11.30 -7.09 16.56
N VAL A 79 10.35 -7.73 15.87
CA VAL A 79 9.81 -7.24 14.58
C VAL A 79 9.12 -5.89 14.75
N SER A 80 8.38 -5.69 15.84
CA SER A 80 7.74 -4.40 16.15
C SER A 80 8.77 -3.31 16.44
N GLU A 81 9.75 -3.58 17.31
CA GLU A 81 10.80 -2.64 17.68
C GLU A 81 11.62 -2.21 16.47
N VAL A 82 12.08 -3.16 15.63
CA VAL A 82 12.82 -2.80 14.41
C VAL A 82 11.94 -1.99 13.46
N SER A 83 10.66 -2.32 13.31
CA SER A 83 9.74 -1.59 12.44
C SER A 83 9.59 -0.13 12.86
N LEU A 84 9.44 0.12 14.17
CA LEU A 84 9.38 1.46 14.74
C LEU A 84 10.66 2.24 14.47
N ARG A 85 11.83 1.65 14.75
CA ARG A 85 13.12 2.32 14.49
C ARG A 85 13.32 2.66 13.01
N LEU A 86 12.95 1.76 12.11
CA LEU A 86 13.02 2.03 10.67
C LEU A 86 12.13 3.22 10.28
N MET A 87 10.91 3.29 10.82
CA MET A 87 10.02 4.44 10.60
C MET A 87 10.57 5.74 11.18
N GLU A 88 11.17 5.71 12.37
CA GLU A 88 11.86 6.88 12.95
C GLU A 88 12.97 7.38 12.03
N LYS A 89 13.81 6.47 11.50
CA LYS A 89 14.85 6.82 10.52
C LYS A 89 14.29 7.37 9.22
N MET A 90 13.15 6.87 8.75
CA MET A 90 12.46 7.44 7.60
C MET A 90 11.97 8.86 7.87
N ILE A 91 11.46 9.13 9.08
CA ILE A 91 11.02 10.47 9.50
C ILE A 91 12.23 11.43 9.55
N GLU A 92 13.32 11.03 10.19
CA GLU A 92 14.57 11.80 10.26
C GLU A 92 15.07 12.15 8.85
N ALA A 93 15.12 11.17 7.94
CA ALA A 93 15.57 11.37 6.56
C ALA A 93 14.70 12.39 5.81
N ARG A 94 13.37 12.33 5.95
CA ARG A 94 12.44 13.30 5.34
C ARG A 94 12.63 14.71 5.87
N GLN A 95 12.89 14.86 7.17
CA GLN A 95 13.13 16.17 7.78
C GLN A 95 14.43 16.79 7.26
N MET A 96 15.49 16.00 7.11
CA MET A 96 16.77 16.45 6.56
C MET A 96 16.68 16.84 5.08
N ASP A 97 15.96 16.05 4.28
CA ASP A 97 15.72 16.35 2.86
C ASP A 97 14.89 17.64 2.70
N GLY A 98 13.85 17.83 3.52
CA GLY A 98 13.07 19.06 3.58
C GLY A 98 13.87 20.30 3.99
N ALA A 99 14.97 20.13 4.72
CA ALA A 99 15.92 21.18 5.06
C ALA A 99 16.96 21.45 3.95
N GLY A 100 16.87 20.77 2.81
CA GLY A 100 17.74 20.94 1.64
C GLY A 100 19.06 20.16 1.71
N GLN A 101 19.19 19.20 2.62
CA GLN A 101 20.40 18.38 2.71
C GLN A 101 20.39 17.27 1.66
N THR A 102 21.41 17.25 0.79
CA THR A 102 21.56 16.23 -0.27
C THR A 102 22.60 15.17 0.10
N HIS A 103 22.57 14.02 -0.60
CA HIS A 103 23.48 12.89 -0.40
C HIS A 103 23.47 12.26 1.01
N LEU A 104 22.33 12.29 1.69
CA LEU A 104 22.16 11.78 3.06
C LEU A 104 22.59 10.31 3.22
N ILE A 105 22.19 9.43 2.29
CA ILE A 105 22.54 8.00 2.30
C ILE A 105 24.06 7.80 2.16
N ARG A 106 24.71 8.50 1.21
CA ARG A 106 26.17 8.36 0.98
C ARG A 106 26.98 8.78 2.21
N ARG A 107 26.45 9.71 3.01
CA ARG A 107 27.07 10.19 4.25
C ARG A 107 26.68 9.34 5.47
N GLY A 108 25.90 8.27 5.29
CA GLY A 108 25.42 7.41 6.38
C GLY A 108 24.42 8.10 7.32
N MET A 109 23.82 9.22 6.89
CA MET A 109 22.89 10.00 7.71
C MET A 109 21.43 9.60 7.51
N ALA A 110 21.13 8.85 6.44
CA ALA A 110 19.81 8.28 6.22
C ALA A 110 19.94 6.78 5.95
N ILE A 111 19.01 6.02 6.51
CA ILE A 111 18.90 4.60 6.26
C ILE A 111 18.56 4.35 4.78
N PRO A 112 19.23 3.41 4.08
CA PRO A 112 18.93 3.12 2.70
C PRO A 112 17.62 2.33 2.60
N ASP A 113 16.78 2.70 1.63
CA ASP A 113 15.54 1.99 1.30
C ASP A 113 15.72 0.47 1.17
N ARG A 114 16.84 0.03 0.59
CA ARG A 114 17.14 -1.40 0.42
C ARG A 114 17.30 -2.14 1.75
N LEU A 115 17.77 -1.49 2.80
CA LEU A 115 17.86 -2.11 4.12
C LEU A 115 16.47 -2.27 4.73
N ILE A 116 15.61 -1.26 4.58
CA ILE A 116 14.21 -1.34 5.03
C ILE A 116 13.50 -2.50 4.31
N ASP A 117 13.62 -2.55 2.98
CA ASP A 117 13.00 -3.58 2.15
C ASP A 117 13.54 -4.97 2.52
N TRP A 118 14.83 -5.09 2.82
CA TRP A 118 15.44 -6.34 3.28
C TRP A 118 14.85 -6.79 4.63
N VAL A 119 14.74 -5.89 5.62
CA VAL A 119 14.16 -6.23 6.94
C VAL A 119 12.70 -6.65 6.82
N ILE A 120 11.91 -5.97 5.99
CA ILE A 120 10.51 -6.34 5.71
C ILE A 120 10.45 -7.76 5.15
N SER A 121 11.20 -8.05 4.08
CA SER A 121 11.20 -9.38 3.46
C SER A 121 11.67 -10.46 4.42
N CYS A 122 12.74 -10.20 5.17
CA CYS A 122 13.27 -11.11 6.18
C CYS A 122 12.24 -11.44 7.27
N SER A 123 11.48 -10.43 7.74
CA SER A 123 10.45 -10.63 8.75
C SER A 123 9.30 -11.49 8.23
N LEU A 124 8.85 -11.25 6.99
CA LEU A 124 7.78 -12.01 6.35
C LEU A 124 8.20 -13.46 6.05
N ASP A 125 9.45 -13.66 5.63
CA ASP A 125 10.01 -14.97 5.36
C ASP A 125 10.18 -15.78 6.66
N ALA A 126 10.67 -15.15 7.73
CA ALA A 126 10.77 -15.76 9.05
C ALA A 126 9.40 -16.18 9.60
N MET A 127 8.37 -15.33 9.44
CA MET A 127 6.99 -15.67 9.79
C MET A 127 6.49 -16.89 9.02
N SER A 128 6.77 -16.96 7.71
CA SER A 128 6.40 -18.13 6.91
C SER A 128 7.18 -19.39 7.30
N TRP A 129 8.45 -19.26 7.66
CA TRP A 129 9.31 -20.38 8.05
C TRP A 129 8.88 -20.98 9.38
N ASN A 130 8.53 -20.11 10.35
CA ASN A 130 8.12 -20.51 11.69
C ASN A 130 6.62 -20.85 11.81
N ASP A 131 5.85 -20.76 10.71
CA ASP A 131 4.39 -20.94 10.67
C ASP A 131 3.63 -19.93 11.57
N GLU A 132 4.24 -18.77 11.84
CA GLU A 132 3.68 -17.68 12.64
C GLU A 132 3.26 -16.52 11.73
N LEU A 133 2.06 -16.63 11.15
CA LEU A 133 1.55 -15.71 10.13
C LEU A 133 0.85 -14.47 10.71
N GLU A 134 0.92 -14.23 12.02
CA GLU A 134 0.41 -13.01 12.63
C GLU A 134 1.37 -11.85 12.42
N VAL A 135 1.04 -10.98 11.45
CA VAL A 135 1.88 -9.82 11.13
C VAL A 135 1.70 -8.71 12.18
N PRO A 136 2.78 -8.27 12.87
CA PRO A 136 2.72 -7.15 13.82
C PRO A 136 2.21 -5.87 13.17
N ARG A 137 1.43 -5.08 13.92
CA ARG A 137 0.79 -3.86 13.39
C ARG A 137 1.81 -2.84 12.91
N ASP A 138 2.93 -2.70 13.61
CA ASP A 138 3.99 -1.78 13.26
C ASP A 138 4.68 -2.17 11.93
N LEU A 139 4.83 -3.48 11.67
CA LEU A 139 5.28 -3.98 10.37
C LEU A 139 4.25 -3.69 9.27
N ILE A 140 2.94 -3.84 9.54
CA ILE A 140 1.88 -3.45 8.59
C ILE A 140 1.98 -1.96 8.24
N VAL A 141 2.20 -1.09 9.23
CA VAL A 141 2.34 0.35 9.02
C VAL A 141 3.60 0.65 8.20
N LEU A 142 4.73 0.01 8.51
CA LEU A 142 5.98 0.16 7.76
C LEU A 142 5.82 -0.26 6.29
N ILE A 143 5.23 -1.43 6.04
CA ILE A 143 4.95 -1.93 4.68
C ILE A 143 4.05 -0.94 3.94
N ARG A 144 2.95 -0.49 4.56
CA ARG A 144 2.05 0.50 3.95
C ARG A 144 2.80 1.79 3.60
N GLU A 145 3.66 2.26 4.49
CA GLU A 145 4.43 3.48 4.26
C GLU A 145 5.41 3.32 3.08
N ARG A 146 6.05 2.16 2.94
CA ARG A 146 6.89 1.82 1.78
C ARG A 146 6.10 1.70 0.47
N LEU A 147 4.84 1.26 0.53
CA LEU A 147 3.97 1.09 -0.64
C LEU A 147 3.17 2.37 -1.04
N GLY A 148 3.51 3.53 -0.49
CA GLY A 148 2.89 4.81 -0.86
C GLY A 148 2.05 5.47 0.24
N GLY A 149 2.17 5.00 1.47
CA GLY A 149 1.59 5.65 2.65
C GLY A 149 0.07 5.51 2.76
N PRO A 150 -0.58 6.32 3.62
CA PRO A 150 -2.01 6.20 3.90
C PRO A 150 -2.91 6.71 2.76
N LYS A 151 -2.34 7.28 1.70
CA LYS A 151 -3.06 7.83 0.55
C LYS A 151 -2.48 7.28 -0.75
N PRO A 152 -2.61 5.97 -1.00
CA PRO A 152 -2.17 5.40 -2.27
C PRO A 152 -2.91 6.07 -3.44
N GLN A 153 -2.30 6.04 -4.63
CA GLN A 153 -2.82 6.73 -5.81
C GLN A 153 -4.30 6.40 -6.10
N TYR A 154 -4.68 5.12 -6.00
CA TYR A 154 -6.07 4.70 -6.21
C TYR A 154 -7.06 5.32 -5.23
N GLU A 155 -6.67 5.55 -3.97
CA GLU A 155 -7.53 6.24 -3.00
C GLU A 155 -7.59 7.74 -3.29
N GLN A 156 -6.49 8.36 -3.73
CA GLN A 156 -6.52 9.76 -4.18
C GLN A 156 -7.44 9.94 -5.41
N GLU A 157 -7.37 9.02 -6.37
CA GLU A 157 -8.23 9.01 -7.55
C GLU A 157 -9.70 8.74 -7.18
N ARG A 158 -9.96 7.87 -6.20
CA ARG A 158 -11.31 7.65 -5.65
C ARG A 158 -11.86 8.92 -5.04
N GLU A 159 -11.08 9.62 -4.21
CA GLU A 159 -11.47 10.90 -3.60
C GLU A 159 -11.82 11.96 -4.66
N VAL A 160 -11.02 12.05 -5.73
CA VAL A 160 -11.32 12.95 -6.86
C VAL A 160 -12.60 12.54 -7.57
N ARG A 161 -12.80 11.25 -7.84
CA ARG A 161 -14.05 10.73 -8.44
C ARG A 161 -15.28 11.04 -7.57
N HIS A 162 -15.17 10.85 -6.26
CA HIS A 162 -16.25 11.12 -5.32
C HIS A 162 -16.58 12.63 -5.27
N LYS A 163 -15.57 13.49 -5.23
CA LYS A 163 -15.75 14.95 -5.28
C LYS A 163 -16.33 15.44 -6.61
N LYS A 164 -15.90 14.86 -7.73
CA LYS A 164 -16.49 15.11 -9.05
C LYS A 164 -17.96 14.73 -9.06
N SER A 165 -18.31 13.52 -8.63
CA SER A 165 -19.70 13.07 -8.56
C SER A 165 -20.56 13.97 -7.66
N SER A 166 -20.03 14.39 -6.50
CA SER A 166 -20.71 15.36 -5.62
C SER A 166 -20.93 16.71 -6.30
N ALA A 167 -19.96 17.19 -7.07
CA ALA A 167 -20.08 18.43 -7.84
C ALA A 167 -21.15 18.33 -8.93
N GLU A 168 -21.26 17.19 -9.62
CA GLU A 168 -22.30 16.95 -10.64
C GLU A 168 -23.71 16.96 -10.05
N ILE A 169 -23.89 16.25 -8.93
CA ILE A 169 -25.16 16.17 -8.18
C ILE A 169 -25.58 17.58 -7.75
N LEU A 170 -24.66 18.34 -7.15
CA LEU A 170 -24.92 19.71 -6.72
C LEU A 170 -25.23 20.63 -7.91
N ALA A 171 -24.52 20.48 -9.02
CA ALA A 171 -24.76 21.27 -10.22
C ALA A 171 -26.16 21.01 -10.80
N GLY A 172 -26.61 19.75 -10.83
CA GLY A 172 -27.98 19.42 -11.20
C GLY A 172 -29.02 20.02 -10.24
N GLN A 173 -28.78 19.95 -8.94
CA GLN A 173 -29.66 20.55 -7.92
C GLN A 173 -29.77 22.07 -8.09
N LEU A 174 -28.65 22.76 -8.31
CA LEU A 174 -28.63 24.20 -8.56
C LEU A 174 -29.36 24.55 -9.84
N LYS A 175 -29.15 23.78 -10.91
CA LYS A 175 -29.81 23.99 -12.20
C LYS A 175 -31.33 23.79 -12.11
N ALA A 176 -31.80 22.79 -11.36
CA ALA A 176 -33.22 22.58 -11.11
C ALA A 176 -33.87 23.76 -10.35
N LYS A 177 -33.11 24.42 -9.46
CA LYS A 177 -33.51 25.68 -8.79
C LYS A 177 -33.45 26.92 -9.69
N GLY A 178 -33.13 26.77 -10.98
CA GLY A 178 -32.92 27.89 -11.91
C GLY A 178 -31.61 28.66 -11.69
N ILE A 179 -30.66 28.12 -10.91
CA ILE A 179 -29.36 28.73 -10.66
C ILE A 179 -28.32 28.12 -11.61
N THR A 180 -27.69 28.95 -12.44
CA THR A 180 -26.60 28.49 -13.32
C THR A 180 -25.41 27.96 -12.51
N PRO A 181 -25.09 26.66 -12.62
CA PRO A 181 -23.93 26.10 -11.93
C PRO A 181 -22.64 26.68 -12.52
N THR A 182 -21.76 27.16 -11.66
CA THR A 182 -20.43 27.65 -12.08
C THR A 182 -19.36 26.99 -11.24
N PHE A 183 -18.15 26.81 -11.79
CA PHE A 183 -17.02 26.27 -11.02
C PHE A 183 -16.74 27.06 -9.74
N ARG A 184 -17.01 28.38 -9.75
CA ARG A 184 -16.87 29.23 -8.56
C ARG A 184 -17.87 28.86 -7.47
N LEU A 185 -19.14 28.69 -7.84
CA LEU A 185 -20.20 28.34 -6.92
C LEU A 185 -19.99 26.93 -6.36
N LEU A 186 -19.67 25.96 -7.22
CA LEU A 186 -19.37 24.59 -6.80
C LEU A 186 -18.15 24.53 -5.87
N GLY A 187 -17.11 25.31 -6.15
CA GLY A 187 -15.93 25.41 -5.29
C GLY A 187 -16.26 25.92 -3.88
N GLN A 188 -17.17 26.90 -3.77
CA GLN A 188 -17.65 27.40 -2.47
C GLN A 188 -18.38 26.32 -1.67
N TYR A 189 -19.31 25.60 -2.29
CA TYR A 189 -20.05 24.53 -1.63
C TYR A 189 -19.17 23.34 -1.23
N LEU A 190 -18.15 23.02 -2.03
CA LEU A 190 -17.26 21.89 -1.81
C LEU A 190 -15.99 22.26 -1.03
N ASN A 191 -15.87 23.51 -0.59
CA ASN A 191 -14.71 24.07 0.11
C ASN A 191 -13.36 23.79 -0.62
N VAL A 192 -13.35 24.02 -1.94
CA VAL A 192 -12.16 23.88 -2.79
C VAL A 192 -12.03 25.07 -3.75
N ALA A 193 -10.83 25.30 -4.26
CA ALA A 193 -10.61 26.35 -5.26
C ALA A 193 -11.42 26.08 -6.55
N PRO A 194 -11.97 27.11 -7.21
CA PRO A 194 -12.71 26.93 -8.47
C PRO A 194 -11.88 26.27 -9.57
N SER A 195 -10.56 26.54 -9.60
CA SER A 195 -9.62 25.91 -10.53
C SER A 195 -9.47 24.41 -10.30
N THR A 196 -9.60 23.93 -9.06
CA THR A 196 -9.61 22.51 -8.72
C THR A 196 -10.86 21.83 -9.27
N VAL A 197 -12.03 22.44 -9.09
CA VAL A 197 -13.29 21.91 -9.66
C VAL A 197 -13.21 21.85 -11.18
N LYS A 198 -12.73 22.93 -11.82
CA LYS A 198 -12.57 22.99 -13.28
C LYS A 198 -11.71 21.85 -13.83
N ARG A 199 -10.68 21.40 -13.10
CA ARG A 199 -9.80 20.29 -13.52
C ARG A 199 -10.48 18.93 -13.51
N TRP A 200 -11.59 18.76 -12.79
CA TRP A 200 -12.32 17.48 -12.75
C TRP A 200 -13.17 17.25 -13.99
N PHE A 201 -13.47 18.31 -14.74
CA PHE A 201 -14.39 18.28 -15.87
C PHE A 201 -13.68 18.58 -17.19
N ALA A 202 -13.96 17.76 -18.21
CA ALA A 202 -13.64 18.11 -19.58
C ALA A 202 -14.52 19.30 -20.05
N PRO A 203 -14.13 20.02 -21.13
CA PRO A 203 -14.97 21.08 -21.68
C PRO A 203 -16.39 20.57 -22.02
N GLY A 204 -17.42 21.24 -21.51
CA GLY A 204 -18.83 20.87 -21.71
C GLY A 204 -19.37 19.78 -20.77
N GLU A 205 -18.50 19.04 -20.09
CA GLU A 205 -18.92 17.91 -19.25
C GLU A 205 -19.74 18.34 -18.04
N LEU A 206 -19.44 19.51 -17.46
CA LEU A 206 -20.20 20.04 -16.33
C LEU A 206 -21.63 20.39 -16.77
N GLU A 207 -21.79 21.03 -17.92
CA GLU A 207 -23.09 21.40 -18.47
C GLU A 207 -23.96 20.15 -18.71
N GLU A 208 -23.40 19.15 -19.39
CA GLU A 208 -24.07 17.86 -19.65
C GLU A 208 -24.45 17.14 -18.35
N ALA A 209 -23.54 17.06 -17.39
CA ALA A 209 -23.81 16.44 -16.10
C ALA A 209 -24.88 17.20 -15.32
N SER A 210 -24.87 18.53 -15.38
CA SER A 210 -25.88 19.38 -14.74
C SER A 210 -27.26 19.15 -15.34
N ASP A 211 -27.38 19.06 -16.66
CA ASP A 211 -28.64 18.74 -17.34
C ASP A 211 -29.16 17.37 -16.92
N ARG A 212 -28.29 16.36 -16.97
CA ARG A 212 -28.63 15.00 -16.57
C ARG A 212 -29.14 14.94 -15.13
N TRP A 213 -28.40 15.52 -14.19
CA TRP A 213 -28.76 15.48 -12.78
C TRP A 213 -29.97 16.36 -12.45
N ALA A 214 -30.20 17.48 -13.15
CA ALA A 214 -31.36 18.35 -12.93
C ALA A 214 -32.70 17.62 -13.08
N THR A 215 -32.77 16.60 -13.95
CA THR A 215 -33.98 15.76 -14.14
C THR A 215 -34.41 15.00 -12.89
N PHE A 216 -33.50 14.82 -11.92
CA PHE A 216 -33.76 14.12 -10.67
C PHE A 216 -34.21 15.04 -9.54
N TYR A 217 -34.34 16.35 -9.77
CA TYR A 217 -34.68 17.34 -8.73
C TYR A 217 -35.90 18.17 -9.14
N ASP A 218 -36.66 18.64 -8.15
CA ASP A 218 -37.71 19.64 -8.35
C ASP A 218 -37.16 21.08 -8.34
N GLU A 219 -38.05 22.06 -8.53
CA GLU A 219 -37.72 23.49 -8.51
C GLU A 219 -37.16 23.99 -7.17
N ASN A 220 -37.36 23.23 -6.09
CA ASN A 220 -36.80 23.50 -4.77
C ASN A 220 -35.48 22.74 -4.54
N GLY A 221 -35.00 22.01 -5.55
CA GLY A 221 -33.83 21.13 -5.50
C GLY A 221 -33.98 19.97 -4.52
N GLN A 222 -35.19 19.50 -4.27
CA GLN A 222 -35.43 18.23 -3.60
C GLN A 222 -35.43 17.09 -4.61
N MET A 223 -34.84 15.96 -4.23
CA MET A 223 -34.76 14.80 -5.12
C MET A 223 -36.16 14.25 -5.38
N LEU A 224 -36.50 14.05 -6.65
CA LEU A 224 -37.76 13.46 -7.06
C LEU A 224 -37.84 12.00 -6.62
N PRO A 225 -39.05 11.49 -6.31
CA PRO A 225 -39.25 10.08 -6.01
C PRO A 225 -38.72 9.17 -7.13
N LEU A 226 -37.98 8.11 -6.77
CA LEU A 226 -37.34 7.18 -7.72
C LEU A 226 -38.32 6.53 -8.71
N ASN A 227 -39.61 6.43 -8.37
CA ASN A 227 -40.66 5.90 -9.23
C ASN A 227 -41.11 6.86 -10.36
N ARG A 228 -40.62 8.10 -10.38
CA ARG A 228 -40.83 9.06 -11.48
C ARG A 228 -39.63 9.19 -12.43
N VAL A 229 -38.49 8.63 -12.07
CA VAL A 229 -37.27 8.70 -12.87
C VAL A 229 -37.14 7.44 -13.71
N GLY A 230 -37.74 7.44 -14.90
CA GLY A 230 -37.72 6.27 -15.80
C GLY A 230 -38.88 6.16 -16.78
N ARG A 231 -39.34 7.28 -17.36
CA ARG A 231 -40.16 7.30 -18.58
C ARG A 231 -39.56 8.27 -19.58
#